data_AF-A0A945TMD6-F1
#
_entry.id   AF-A0A945TMD6-F1
#
_cell.length_a   1.000
_cell.length_b   1.000
_cell.length_c   1.000
_cell.angle_alpha   90.00
_cell.angle_beta   90.00
_cell.angle_gamma   90.00
#
_symmetry.space_group_name_H-M   'P 1'
#
loop_
_entity.id
_entity.type
_entity.pdbx_description
1 polymer ?
#
loop_
_entity_poly.entity_id
_entity_poly.type
_entity_poly.pdbx_seq_one_letter_code
_entity_poly.pdbx_strand_id
1 'polypeptide(L)'
;AKYTINPAIAHGISHEVGSIEAGKLADLVLWKPAFFGIKPALIIKGGMIAAAPMGDPNASIPTPQPVHYRPMFGAFGRAREATSVTFVSQAFTETKLAEHLRLAKRLVPVSGTRNVTKHDMVLNSYLPEMEVDPETYEVRADGQLLTCEPAEVLPLAQRYALF
;
A
#
# COMPACT_ATOMS: atom_id res chain seq x y z
N ALA A 1 -1.25 9.95 -1.32
CA ALA A 1 -0.38 10.06 -2.50
C ALA A 1 0.93 9.30 -2.33
N LYS A 2 1.78 9.70 -1.37
CA LYS A 2 3.15 9.17 -1.18
C LYS A 2 3.27 7.64 -1.03
N TYR A 3 2.31 6.98 -0.37
CA TYR A 3 2.31 5.52 -0.16
C TYR A 3 1.19 4.79 -0.93
N THR A 4 0.45 5.50 -1.79
CA THR A 4 -0.70 4.95 -2.53
C THR A 4 -0.50 5.10 -4.03
N ILE A 5 -0.93 6.21 -4.60
CA ILE A 5 -0.97 6.41 -6.05
C ILE A 5 0.42 6.66 -6.65
N ASN A 6 1.34 7.35 -5.95
CA ASN A 6 2.65 7.68 -6.53
C ASN A 6 3.54 6.44 -6.74
N PRO A 7 3.66 5.51 -5.77
CA PRO A 7 4.33 4.23 -6.02
C PRO A 7 3.65 3.42 -7.14
N ALA A 8 2.32 3.45 -7.22
CA ALA A 8 1.59 2.75 -8.26
C ALA A 8 1.86 3.33 -9.66
N ILE A 9 1.98 4.66 -9.79
CA ILE A 9 2.38 5.34 -11.04
C ILE A 9 3.82 4.96 -11.39
N ALA A 10 4.75 5.08 -10.44
CA ALA A 10 6.17 4.80 -10.65
C ALA A 10 6.43 3.37 -11.15
N HIS A 11 5.67 2.39 -10.65
CA HIS A 11 5.78 0.98 -11.05
C HIS A 11 4.85 0.57 -12.18
N GLY A 12 4.06 1.49 -12.75
CA GLY A 12 3.22 1.18 -13.91
C GLY A 12 2.01 0.29 -13.59
N ILE A 13 1.47 0.38 -12.38
CA ILE A 13 0.34 -0.40 -11.88
C ILE A 13 -0.84 0.48 -11.44
N SER A 14 -0.77 1.80 -11.69
CA SER A 14 -1.79 2.78 -11.31
C SER A 14 -3.14 2.58 -12.01
N HIS A 15 -3.17 1.83 -13.12
CA HIS A 15 -4.39 1.42 -13.79
C HIS A 15 -5.19 0.37 -13.01
N GLU A 16 -4.54 -0.34 -12.08
CA GLU A 16 -5.13 -1.44 -11.31
C GLU A 16 -5.30 -1.08 -9.82
N VAL A 17 -4.33 -0.39 -9.20
CA VAL A 17 -4.30 -0.09 -7.76
C VAL A 17 -3.82 1.34 -7.44
N GLY A 18 -3.83 1.72 -6.15
CA GLY A 18 -3.20 2.94 -5.65
C GLY A 18 -4.16 4.09 -5.30
N SER A 19 -5.46 3.95 -5.60
CA SER A 19 -6.49 4.94 -5.27
C SER A 19 -7.88 4.32 -5.31
N ILE A 20 -8.86 5.03 -4.75
CA ILE A 20 -10.28 4.66 -4.82
C ILE A 20 -10.89 5.37 -6.02
N GLU A 21 -10.89 4.68 -7.16
CA GLU A 21 -11.43 5.15 -8.43
C GLU A 21 -12.19 4.02 -9.13
N ALA A 22 -13.24 4.36 -9.87
CA ALA A 22 -14.02 3.36 -10.60
C ALA A 22 -13.13 2.62 -11.62
N GLY A 23 -13.34 1.29 -11.73
CA GLY A 23 -12.56 0.43 -12.62
C GLY A 23 -11.27 -0.15 -12.02
N LYS A 24 -10.80 0.34 -10.87
CA LYS A 24 -9.65 -0.23 -10.16
C LYS A 24 -10.03 -1.41 -9.28
N LEU A 25 -9.04 -2.22 -8.91
CA LEU A 25 -9.21 -3.33 -7.98
C LEU A 25 -9.71 -2.82 -6.63
N ALA A 26 -10.73 -3.49 -6.08
CA ALA A 26 -11.34 -3.13 -4.79
C ALA A 26 -10.44 -3.54 -3.60
N ASP A 27 -9.26 -2.94 -3.52
CA ASP A 27 -8.33 -3.03 -2.42
C ASP A 27 -8.52 -1.83 -1.49
N LEU A 28 -9.24 -2.06 -0.39
CA LEU A 28 -9.71 -1.02 0.51
C LEU A 28 -9.27 -1.31 1.93
N VAL A 29 -8.94 -0.27 2.68
CA VAL A 29 -8.65 -0.36 4.10
C VAL A 29 -9.59 0.57 4.84
N LEU A 30 -10.40 -0.01 5.75
CA LEU A 30 -11.31 0.76 6.58
C LEU A 30 -10.65 1.05 7.92
N TRP A 31 -10.87 2.26 8.42
CA TRP A 31 -10.27 2.75 9.64
C TRP A 31 -11.36 3.26 10.59
N LYS A 32 -11.22 2.95 11.87
CA LYS A 32 -11.84 3.77 12.91
C LYS A 32 -10.97 5.03 13.06
N PRO A 33 -11.53 6.25 13.10
CA PRO A 33 -10.73 7.48 13.17
C PRO A 33 -9.66 7.48 14.27
N ALA A 34 -9.98 6.96 15.46
CA ALA A 34 -9.06 6.89 16.59
C ALA A 34 -7.83 5.98 16.37
N PHE A 35 -7.84 5.12 15.35
CA PHE A 35 -6.78 4.17 15.00
C PHE A 35 -6.22 4.40 13.59
N PHE A 36 -6.58 5.52 12.94
CA PHE A 36 -6.14 5.84 11.59
C PHE A 36 -4.61 5.83 11.49
N GLY A 37 -4.08 5.09 10.53
CA GLY A 37 -2.64 4.98 10.27
C GLY A 37 -1.91 3.93 11.11
N ILE A 38 -2.54 3.27 12.09
CA ILE A 38 -1.88 2.28 12.96
C ILE A 38 -2.54 0.89 13.03
N LYS A 39 -3.85 0.79 13.27
CA LYS A 39 -4.58 -0.48 13.34
C LYS A 39 -5.89 -0.43 12.54
N PRO A 40 -5.94 -0.94 11.29
CA PRO A 40 -7.14 -0.90 10.46
C PRO A 40 -8.28 -1.78 11.00
N ALA A 41 -9.52 -1.36 10.76
CA ALA A 41 -10.71 -2.11 11.16
C ALA A 41 -11.02 -3.28 10.20
N LEU A 42 -10.79 -3.11 8.90
CA LEU A 42 -10.96 -4.16 7.89
C LEU A 42 -9.95 -3.95 6.76
N ILE A 43 -9.39 -5.04 6.26
CA ILE A 43 -8.56 -5.07 5.05
C ILE A 43 -9.33 -5.88 3.99
N ILE A 44 -9.74 -5.20 2.93
CA ILE A 44 -10.48 -5.77 1.80
C ILE A 44 -9.51 -5.90 0.64
N LYS A 45 -9.44 -7.09 0.06
CA LYS A 45 -8.64 -7.42 -1.11
C LYS A 45 -9.56 -7.90 -2.21
N GLY A 46 -9.53 -7.25 -3.38
CA GLY A 46 -10.36 -7.60 -4.53
C GLY A 46 -11.84 -7.80 -4.20
N GLY A 47 -12.40 -6.98 -3.31
CA GLY A 47 -13.81 -7.03 -2.91
C GLY A 47 -14.16 -8.00 -1.78
N MET A 48 -13.22 -8.79 -1.24
CA MET A 48 -13.46 -9.66 -0.08
C MET A 48 -12.57 -9.28 1.11
N ILE A 49 -13.09 -9.45 2.33
CA ILE A 49 -12.29 -9.21 3.54
C ILE A 49 -11.18 -10.26 3.61
N ALA A 50 -9.93 -9.81 3.62
CA ALA A 50 -8.73 -10.64 3.73
C ALA A 50 -8.21 -10.75 5.17
N ALA A 51 -8.38 -9.69 5.97
CA ALA A 51 -8.01 -9.69 7.38
C ALA A 51 -8.85 -8.69 8.19
N ALA A 52 -9.07 -9.00 9.46
CA ALA A 52 -9.80 -8.15 10.40
C ALA A 52 -9.32 -8.44 11.84
N PRO A 53 -9.39 -7.45 12.76
CA PRO A 53 -9.31 -7.71 14.19
C PRO A 53 -10.55 -8.49 14.62
N MET A 54 -10.34 -9.68 15.18
CA MET A 54 -11.40 -10.63 15.51
C MET A 54 -11.16 -11.20 16.91
N GLY A 55 -12.24 -11.21 17.71
CA GLY A 55 -12.27 -11.74 19.07
C GLY A 55 -12.12 -13.26 19.15
N ASP A 56 -12.54 -13.82 20.29
CA ASP A 56 -12.62 -15.27 20.48
C ASP A 56 -13.67 -15.89 19.53
N PRO A 57 -13.29 -16.82 18.63
CA PRO A 57 -14.22 -17.49 17.73
C PRO A 57 -15.30 -18.33 18.42
N ASN A 58 -15.10 -18.73 19.68
CA ASN A 58 -16.07 -19.51 20.45
C ASN A 58 -17.00 -18.63 21.31
N ALA A 59 -16.85 -17.31 21.27
CA ALA A 59 -17.73 -16.40 21.99
C ALA A 59 -19.09 -16.23 21.27
N SER A 60 -20.07 -15.66 21.98
CA SER A 60 -21.43 -15.47 21.45
C SER A 60 -21.54 -14.45 20.32
N ILE A 61 -20.59 -13.52 20.22
CA ILE A 61 -20.48 -12.46 19.21
C ILE A 61 -18.98 -12.22 18.90
N PRO A 62 -18.58 -11.52 17.82
CA PRO A 62 -17.17 -11.45 17.38
C PRO A 62 -16.27 -10.45 18.14
N THR A 63 -16.83 -9.68 19.08
CA THR A 63 -16.15 -8.61 19.83
C THR A 63 -15.48 -8.99 21.16
N PRO A 64 -15.80 -10.11 21.85
CA PRO A 64 -15.16 -10.50 23.10
C PRO A 64 -13.69 -10.82 22.92
N GLN A 65 -12.90 -10.50 23.93
CA GLN A 65 -11.45 -10.68 23.92
C GLN A 65 -11.06 -12.17 23.89
N PRO A 66 -9.86 -12.51 23.35
CA PRO A 66 -8.83 -11.61 22.83
C PRO A 66 -9.04 -11.21 21.37
N VAL A 67 -8.98 -9.90 21.10
CA VAL A 67 -9.09 -9.33 19.75
C VAL A 67 -7.70 -9.12 19.16
N HIS A 68 -7.40 -9.84 18.08
CA HIS A 68 -6.18 -9.65 17.29
C HIS A 68 -6.48 -9.87 15.81
N TYR A 69 -5.54 -9.50 14.92
CA TYR A 69 -5.74 -9.75 13.49
C TYR A 69 -5.77 -11.24 13.20
N ARG A 70 -6.78 -11.64 12.43
CA ARG A 70 -6.93 -12.99 11.89
C ARG A 70 -7.13 -12.92 10.38
N PRO A 71 -6.60 -13.87 9.61
CA PRO A 71 -6.98 -14.02 8.20
C PRO A 71 -8.48 -14.31 8.08
N MET A 72 -9.12 -13.72 7.09
CA MET A 72 -10.54 -13.87 6.78
C MET A 72 -10.72 -14.65 5.47
N PHE A 73 -11.97 -14.94 5.08
CA PHE A 73 -12.26 -15.79 3.93
C PHE A 73 -11.57 -15.39 2.62
N GLY A 74 -11.34 -14.09 2.38
CA GLY A 74 -10.61 -13.60 1.20
C GLY A 74 -9.14 -14.06 1.12
N ALA A 75 -8.56 -14.56 2.23
CA ALA A 75 -7.18 -15.04 2.31
C ALA A 75 -7.04 -16.56 2.11
N PHE A 76 -8.14 -17.31 2.01
CA PHE A 76 -8.11 -18.78 1.98
C PHE A 76 -8.43 -19.38 0.62
N GLY A 77 -7.93 -20.60 0.40
CA GLY A 77 -8.25 -21.45 -0.76
C GLY A 77 -8.11 -20.72 -2.10
N ARG A 78 -9.11 -20.88 -2.96
CA ARG A 78 -9.19 -20.22 -4.27
C ARG A 78 -9.68 -18.77 -4.18
N ALA A 79 -10.26 -18.34 -3.06
CA ALA A 79 -10.68 -16.96 -2.88
C ALA A 79 -9.48 -16.01 -2.96
N ARG A 80 -8.34 -16.36 -2.36
CA ARG A 80 -7.10 -15.56 -2.48
C ARG A 80 -6.56 -15.45 -3.91
N GLU A 81 -6.87 -16.44 -4.76
CA GLU A 81 -6.47 -16.45 -6.17
C GLU A 81 -7.35 -15.49 -6.98
N ALA A 82 -8.65 -15.46 -6.68
CA ALA A 82 -9.63 -14.58 -7.34
C ALA A 82 -9.55 -13.12 -6.87
N THR A 83 -9.15 -12.87 -5.62
CA THR A 83 -9.12 -11.52 -5.02
C THR A 83 -7.78 -10.80 -5.21
N SER A 84 -6.75 -11.52 -5.64
CA SER A 84 -5.39 -10.99 -5.79
C SER A 84 -4.93 -11.07 -7.24
N VAL A 85 -3.97 -10.21 -7.56
CA VAL A 85 -3.30 -10.19 -8.86
C VAL A 85 -1.81 -10.48 -8.69
N THR A 86 -1.17 -10.94 -9.75
CA THR A 86 0.29 -10.98 -9.87
C THR A 86 0.69 -10.03 -11.00
N PHE A 87 1.47 -9.00 -10.67
CA PHE A 87 2.01 -8.10 -11.68
C PHE A 87 3.19 -8.75 -12.40
N VAL A 88 3.19 -8.68 -13.73
CA VAL A 88 4.23 -9.27 -14.60
C VAL A 88 4.67 -8.28 -15.66
N SER A 89 5.78 -8.55 -16.36
CA SER A 89 6.12 -7.77 -17.55
C SER A 89 5.15 -8.06 -18.70
N GLN A 90 4.99 -7.12 -19.62
CA GLN A 90 4.19 -7.35 -20.83
C GLN A 90 4.73 -8.54 -21.65
N ALA A 91 6.04 -8.65 -21.80
CA ALA A 91 6.68 -9.80 -22.46
C ALA A 91 6.31 -11.15 -21.81
N PHE A 92 6.13 -11.22 -20.49
CA PHE A 92 5.71 -12.47 -19.83
C PHE A 92 4.32 -12.91 -20.28
N THR A 93 3.40 -11.96 -20.50
CA THR A 93 2.03 -12.26 -20.95
C THR A 93 1.95 -12.83 -22.36
N GLU A 94 3.00 -12.64 -23.16
CA GLU A 94 3.13 -13.18 -24.52
C GLU A 94 3.70 -14.61 -24.53
N THR A 95 4.17 -15.10 -23.38
CA THR A 95 4.67 -16.47 -23.23
C THR A 95 3.58 -17.43 -22.76
N LYS A 96 3.79 -18.73 -23.00
CA LYS A 96 2.97 -19.80 -22.39
C LYS A 96 3.41 -20.17 -20.96
N LEU A 97 4.31 -19.40 -20.35
CA LEU A 97 4.95 -19.78 -19.09
C LEU A 97 3.97 -19.76 -17.91
N ALA A 98 2.95 -18.90 -17.95
CA ALA A 98 1.88 -18.86 -16.94
C ALA A 98 1.19 -20.22 -16.77
N GLU A 99 0.90 -20.90 -17.89
CA GLU A 99 0.27 -22.22 -17.92
C GLU A 99 1.23 -23.30 -17.38
N HIS A 100 2.50 -23.25 -17.80
CA HIS A 100 3.53 -24.19 -17.35
C HIS A 100 3.79 -24.09 -15.85
N LEU A 101 3.77 -22.86 -15.30
CA LEU A 101 3.93 -22.58 -13.88
C LEU A 101 2.63 -22.78 -13.08
N ARG A 102 1.50 -23.07 -13.74
CA ARG A 102 0.18 -23.26 -13.13
C ARG A 102 -0.22 -22.09 -12.22
N LEU A 103 0.04 -20.86 -12.69
CA LEU A 103 -0.31 -19.65 -11.93
C LEU A 103 -1.84 -19.49 -11.90
N ALA A 104 -2.43 -19.45 -10.70
CA ALA A 104 -3.88 -19.37 -10.53
C ALA A 104 -4.43 -17.93 -10.37
N LYS A 105 -3.58 -16.98 -9.99
CA LYS A 105 -3.96 -15.57 -9.86
C LYS A 105 -4.08 -14.90 -11.23
N ARG A 106 -4.95 -13.89 -11.33
CA ARG A 106 -4.98 -13.02 -12.51
C ARG A 106 -3.63 -12.33 -12.68
N LEU A 107 -3.05 -12.46 -13.87
CA LEU A 107 -1.82 -11.78 -14.25
C LEU A 107 -2.15 -10.40 -14.81
N VAL A 108 -1.44 -9.37 -14.35
CA VAL A 108 -1.63 -7.99 -14.80
C VAL A 108 -0.30 -7.45 -15.33
N PRO A 109 -0.20 -7.12 -16.63
CA PRO A 109 1.03 -6.57 -17.18
C PRO A 109 1.27 -5.15 -16.67
N VAL A 110 2.48 -4.87 -16.20
CA VAL A 110 2.90 -3.50 -15.87
C VAL A 110 3.09 -2.69 -17.16
N SER A 111 2.77 -1.39 -17.12
CA SER A 111 2.86 -0.51 -18.30
C SER A 111 3.19 0.94 -17.92
N GLY A 112 3.70 1.74 -18.86
CA GLY A 112 3.92 3.17 -18.64
C GLY A 112 5.09 3.55 -17.73
N THR A 113 6.03 2.64 -17.45
CA THR A 113 7.13 2.89 -16.49
C THR A 113 8.28 3.75 -17.03
N ARG A 114 8.27 4.12 -18.31
CA ARG A 114 9.43 4.77 -18.99
C ARG A 114 9.21 6.24 -19.32
N ASN A 115 7.95 6.66 -19.41
CA ASN A 115 7.58 8.03 -19.72
C ASN A 115 7.16 8.80 -18.46
N VAL A 116 7.22 8.16 -17.29
CA VAL A 116 6.93 8.79 -15.99
C VAL A 116 8.06 9.73 -15.59
N THR A 117 7.68 10.92 -15.15
CA THR A 117 8.56 11.98 -14.67
C THR A 117 8.17 12.40 -13.26
N LYS A 118 8.95 13.31 -12.65
CA LYS A 118 8.57 13.89 -11.36
C LYS A 118 7.25 14.67 -11.43
N HIS A 119 6.91 15.25 -12.58
CA HIS A 119 5.67 16.02 -12.75
C HIS A 119 4.41 15.16 -12.65
N ASP A 120 4.50 13.86 -12.91
CA ASP A 120 3.40 12.91 -12.79
C ASP A 120 3.10 12.52 -11.33
N MET A 121 3.97 12.89 -10.39
CA MET A 121 3.79 12.56 -8.98
C MET A 121 2.72 13.44 -8.33
N VAL A 122 1.54 12.86 -8.13
CA VAL A 122 0.36 13.52 -7.55
C VAL A 122 0.70 14.19 -6.22
N LEU A 123 0.45 15.49 -6.12
CA LEU A 123 0.74 16.36 -4.96
C LEU A 123 2.23 16.38 -4.52
N ASN A 124 3.16 15.91 -5.36
CA ASN A 124 4.57 15.71 -5.00
C ASN A 124 5.50 15.96 -6.20
N SER A 125 5.21 16.97 -7.03
CA SER A 125 5.92 17.24 -8.29
C SER A 125 6.99 18.32 -8.23
N TYR A 126 7.27 18.88 -7.04
CA TYR A 126 8.28 19.93 -6.87
C TYR A 126 9.70 19.45 -7.23
N LEU A 127 10.43 20.29 -7.96
CA LEU A 127 11.78 20.08 -8.48
C LEU A 127 12.66 21.30 -8.12
N PRO A 128 13.03 21.45 -6.84
CA PRO A 128 13.97 22.51 -6.43
C PRO A 128 15.36 22.27 -6.99
N GLU A 129 16.15 23.34 -7.06
CA GLU A 129 17.60 23.23 -7.12
C GLU A 129 18.10 22.78 -5.74
N MET A 130 18.70 21.59 -5.68
CA MET A 130 19.18 20.99 -4.45
C MET A 130 20.69 21.15 -4.33
N GLU A 131 21.15 21.69 -3.21
CA GLU A 131 22.57 21.82 -2.87
C GLU A 131 22.85 21.06 -1.58
N VAL A 132 23.98 20.36 -1.52
CA VAL A 132 24.47 19.68 -0.31
C VAL A 132 25.94 20.06 -0.13
N ASP A 133 26.25 20.69 1.00
CA ASP A 133 27.62 21.05 1.32
C ASP A 133 28.44 19.80 1.69
N PRO A 134 29.60 19.54 1.07
CA PRO A 134 30.34 18.29 1.24
C PRO A 134 31.08 18.17 2.58
N GLU A 135 31.27 19.27 3.32
CA GLU A 135 31.99 19.31 4.59
C GLU A 135 31.03 19.30 5.79
N THR A 136 29.95 20.06 5.70
CA THR A 136 28.98 20.30 6.79
C THR A 136 27.70 19.48 6.66
N TYR A 137 27.41 18.97 5.46
CA TYR A 137 26.16 18.28 5.10
C TYR A 137 24.90 19.15 5.21
N GLU A 138 25.05 20.47 5.21
CA GLU A 138 23.92 21.38 5.06
C GLU A 138 23.19 21.11 3.75
N VAL A 139 21.87 20.97 3.83
CA VAL A 139 21.01 20.75 2.66
C VAL A 139 20.24 22.04 2.39
N ARG A 140 20.31 22.54 1.15
CA ARG A 140 19.54 23.70 0.70
C ARG A 140 18.63 23.36 -0.47
N ALA A 141 17.45 23.95 -0.51
CA ALA A 141 16.55 23.93 -1.66
C ALA A 141 16.26 25.39 -2.07
N ASP A 142 16.55 25.73 -3.33
CA ASP A 142 16.41 27.10 -3.84
C ASP A 142 17.11 28.14 -2.93
N GLY A 143 18.32 27.79 -2.46
CA GLY A 143 19.13 28.58 -1.53
C GLY A 143 18.70 28.56 -0.05
N GLN A 144 17.53 28.01 0.27
CA GLN A 144 16.99 27.95 1.64
C GLN A 144 17.50 26.73 2.39
N LEU A 145 18.09 26.95 3.58
CA LEU A 145 18.55 25.87 4.47
C LEU A 145 17.36 25.04 4.96
N LEU A 146 17.43 23.72 4.77
CA LEU A 146 16.46 22.76 5.25
C LEU A 146 16.96 22.12 6.54
N THR A 147 16.28 22.40 7.65
CA THR A 147 16.60 21.81 8.96
C THR A 147 15.33 21.65 9.80
N CYS A 148 15.36 20.73 10.76
CA CYS A 148 14.33 20.59 11.77
C CYS A 148 14.91 19.97 13.05
N GLU A 149 14.31 20.33 14.19
CA GLU A 149 14.66 19.73 15.48
C GLU A 149 14.14 18.29 15.57
N PRO A 150 14.87 17.38 16.25
CA PRO A 150 14.39 16.03 16.51
C PRO A 150 13.19 16.04 17.47
N ALA A 151 12.22 15.15 17.24
CA ALA A 151 11.07 14.99 18.12
C ALA A 151 11.35 13.96 19.23
N GLU A 152 11.05 14.31 20.48
CA GLU A 152 11.21 13.41 21.64
C GLU A 152 10.07 12.39 21.79
N VAL A 153 8.85 12.78 21.36
CA VAL A 153 7.64 11.98 21.49
C VAL A 153 6.81 12.09 20.21
N LEU A 154 6.24 10.97 19.76
CA LEU A 154 5.42 10.92 18.55
C LEU A 154 4.00 10.42 18.84
N PRO A 155 3.01 10.89 18.06
CA PRO A 155 1.69 10.24 18.01
C PRO A 155 1.83 8.83 17.39
N LEU A 156 0.76 8.03 17.47
CA LEU A 156 0.73 6.67 16.92
C LEU A 156 1.88 5.77 17.43
N ALA A 157 2.31 5.95 18.68
CA ALA A 157 3.38 5.18 19.31
C ALA A 157 2.87 4.45 20.57
N GLN A 158 3.47 4.72 21.73
CA GLN A 158 3.26 4.03 23.03
C GLN A 158 1.79 3.83 23.43
N ARG A 159 0.88 4.73 23.04
CA ARG A 159 -0.55 4.61 23.33
C ARG A 159 -1.20 3.36 22.72
N TYR A 160 -0.69 2.89 21.58
CA TYR A 160 -1.40 1.94 20.71
C TYR A 160 -0.76 0.56 20.66
N ALA A 161 0.52 0.42 20.99
CA ALA A 161 1.25 -0.82 20.89
C ALA A 161 1.48 -1.42 22.29
N LEU A 162 1.35 -2.75 22.41
CA LEU A 162 1.67 -3.44 23.66
C LEU A 162 3.18 -3.46 23.92
N PHE A 163 3.95 -3.46 22.84
CA PHE A 163 5.40 -3.40 22.78
C PHE A 163 5.80 -2.49 21.60
#